data_AF-A0A0N0TPT8-F1
#
_entry.id   AF-A0A0N0TPT8-F1
#
_cell.length_a   1.000
_cell.length_b   1.000
_cell.length_c   1.000
_cell.angle_alpha   90.00
_cell.angle_beta   90.00
_cell.angle_gamma   90.00
#
_symmetry.space_group_name_H-M   'P 1'
#
loop_
_entity.id
_entity.type
_entity.pdbx_description
1 polymer ?
#
loop_
_entity_poly.entity_id
_entity_poly.type
_entity_poly.pdbx_seq_one_letter_code
_entity_poly.pdbx_strand_id
1 'polypeptide(L)'
;FLAGVFLLILCVGLGDIVGMIPIAALVAVMFFVAIVTFDWHSIAPATVKRMPWTETLVMVVTVAVVVATHNLAFGVIVGVIVSMVLFA
;
A
#
# COMPACT_ATOMS: atom_id res chain seq x y z
N PHE A 1 10.12 16.37 15.44
CA PHE A 1 9.34 17.03 16.50
C PHE A 1 8.51 18.20 15.95
N LEU A 2 9.12 19.17 15.27
CA LEU A 2 8.44 20.34 14.70
C LEU A 2 7.24 20.02 13.80
N ALA A 3 7.36 19.05 12.88
CA ALA A 3 6.26 18.65 12.00
C ALA A 3 5.04 18.11 12.77
N GLY A 4 5.27 17.31 13.83
CA GLY A 4 4.19 16.76 14.65
C GLY A 4 3.47 17.82 15.49
N VAL A 5 4.22 18.74 16.09
CA VAL A 5 3.64 19.88 16.84
C VAL A 5 2.85 20.79 15.91
N PHE A 6 3.39 21.09 14.72
CA PHE A 6 2.69 21.90 13.72
C PHE A 6 1.41 21.23 13.22
N LEU A 7 1.45 19.92 12.94
CA LEU A 7 0.25 19.14 12.58
C LEU A 7 -0.81 19.15 13.69
N LEU A 8 -0.41 19.01 14.96
CA LEU A 8 -1.34 19.06 16.08
C LEU A 8 -2.01 20.43 16.20
N ILE A 9 -1.26 21.53 16.06
CA ILE A 9 -1.82 22.88 16.08
C ILE A 9 -2.82 23.07 14.94
N LEU A 10 -2.51 22.60 13.72
CA LEU A 10 -3.42 22.68 12.58
C LEU A 10 -4.67 21.81 12.75
N CYS A 11 -4.53 20.55 13.18
CA CYS A 11 -5.68 19.65 13.34
C CYS A 11 -6.62 20.09 14.47
N VAL A 12 -6.08 20.55 15.60
CA VAL A 12 -6.90 20.94 16.77
C VAL A 12 -7.43 22.37 16.62
N GLY A 13 -6.60 23.30 16.12
CA GLY A 13 -6.98 24.71 16.00
C GLY A 13 -7.89 25.01 14.79
N LEU A 14 -7.81 24.21 13.73
CA LEU A 14 -8.56 24.40 12.47
C LEU A 14 -9.60 23.30 12.23
N GLY A 15 -9.93 22.50 13.26
CA GLY A 15 -10.81 21.34 13.16
C GLY A 15 -12.17 21.62 12.51
N ASP A 16 -12.79 22.76 12.81
CA ASP A 16 -14.09 23.16 12.22
C ASP A 16 -14.00 23.36 10.70
N ILE A 17 -12.88 23.93 10.22
CA ILE A 17 -12.63 24.12 8.79
C ILE A 17 -12.35 22.77 8.12
N VAL A 18 -11.57 21.90 8.77
CA VAL A 18 -11.27 20.55 8.27
C VAL A 18 -12.54 19.70 8.21
N GLY A 19 -13.47 19.85 9.15
CA GLY A 19 -14.75 19.15 9.17
C GLY A 19 -15.70 19.54 8.02
N MET A 20 -15.52 20.70 7.41
CA MET A 20 -16.28 21.12 6.22
C MET A 20 -15.73 20.54 4.91
N ILE A 21 -14.57 19.87 4.94
CA ILE A 21 -13.97 19.30 3.73
C ILE A 21 -14.86 18.15 3.23
N PRO A 22 -15.29 18.17 1.96
CA PRO A 22 -16.12 17.10 1.42
C PRO A 22 -15.35 15.77 1.38
N ILE A 23 -16.00 14.68 1.79
CA ILE A 23 -15.41 13.32 1.79
C ILE A 23 -14.90 12.92 0.40
N ALA A 24 -15.53 13.43 -0.67
CA ALA A 24 -15.08 13.22 -2.04
C ALA A 24 -13.64 13.67 -2.30
N ALA A 25 -13.20 14.80 -1.70
CA ALA A 25 -11.83 15.27 -1.84
C ALA A 25 -10.84 14.30 -1.17
N LEU A 26 -11.17 13.77 0.01
CA LEU A 26 -10.34 12.80 0.73
C LEU A 26 -10.23 11.49 -0.06
N VAL A 27 -11.33 11.00 -0.63
CA VAL A 27 -11.34 9.80 -1.47
C VAL A 27 -10.49 10.01 -2.72
N ALA A 28 -10.58 11.17 -3.37
CA ALA A 28 -9.76 11.50 -4.54
C ALA A 28 -8.27 11.48 -4.20
N VAL A 29 -7.87 12.04 -3.05
CA VAL A 29 -6.49 11.98 -2.57
C VAL A 29 -6.06 10.53 -2.31
N MET A 30 -6.91 9.71 -1.68
CA MET A 30 -6.61 8.30 -1.45
C MET A 30 -6.46 7.51 -2.76
N PHE A 31 -7.27 7.79 -3.77
CA PHE A 31 -7.16 7.17 -5.08
C PHE A 31 -5.85 7.58 -5.78
N PHE A 32 -5.48 8.86 -5.72
CA PHE A 32 -4.19 9.34 -6.22
C PHE A 32 -3.02 8.66 -5.51
N VAL A 33 -3.06 8.55 -4.18
CA VAL A 33 -2.00 7.88 -3.40
C VAL A 33 -1.93 6.39 -3.76
N ALA A 34 -3.05 5.71 -3.95
CA ALA A 34 -3.06 4.31 -4.40
C ALA A 34 -2.42 4.16 -5.79
N ILE A 35 -2.67 5.11 -6.71
CA ILE A 35 -2.03 5.16 -8.03
C ILE A 35 -0.53 5.44 -7.94
N VAL A 36 -0.07 6.22 -6.97
CA VAL A 36 1.35 6.51 -6.80
C VAL A 36 2.09 5.37 -6.08
N THR A 37 1.40 4.66 -5.17
CA THR A 37 2.00 3.62 -4.32
C THR A 37 2.13 2.29 -5.04
N PHE A 38 1.15 1.96 -5.86
CA PHE A 38 1.19 0.72 -6.63
C PHE A 38 2.32 0.85 -7.69
N ASP A 39 3.04 -0.22 -7.99
CA ASP A 39 4.17 -0.16 -8.91
C ASP A 39 3.72 -0.68 -10.29
N TRP A 40 3.44 0.23 -11.22
CA TRP A 40 3.00 -0.11 -12.58
C TRP A 40 4.07 -0.90 -13.35
N HIS A 41 5.34 -0.80 -12.96
CA HIS A 41 6.43 -1.57 -13.56
C HIS A 41 6.39 -3.05 -13.17
N SER A 42 5.79 -3.39 -12.03
CA SER A 42 5.57 -4.79 -11.60
C SER A 42 4.53 -5.52 -12.46
N ILE A 43 3.59 -4.79 -13.08
CA ILE A 43 2.61 -5.38 -14.02
C ILE A 43 3.17 -5.42 -15.46
N ALA A 44 4.16 -4.58 -15.78
CA ALA A 44 4.71 -4.50 -17.13
C ALA A 44 5.31 -5.87 -17.55
N PRO A 45 4.80 -6.50 -18.64
CA PRO A 45 5.19 -7.86 -19.04
C PRO A 45 6.69 -8.03 -19.35
N ALA A 46 7.35 -6.93 -19.73
CA ALA A 46 8.79 -6.90 -20.01
C ALA A 46 9.65 -7.05 -18.75
N THR A 47 9.17 -6.60 -17.59
CA THR A 47 9.85 -6.71 -16.28
C THR A 47 9.64 -8.09 -15.67
N VAL A 48 8.40 -8.62 -15.75
CA VAL A 48 8.04 -9.95 -15.25
C VAL A 48 8.85 -11.06 -15.93
N LYS A 49 9.19 -10.89 -17.21
CA LYS A 49 10.00 -11.87 -17.95
C LYS A 49 11.50 -11.81 -17.63
N ARG A 50 11.97 -10.71 -17.03
CA ARG A 50 13.37 -10.53 -16.61
C ARG A 50 13.60 -10.84 -15.13
N MET A 51 12.57 -10.74 -14.30
CA MET A 51 12.63 -11.09 -12.87
C MET A 51 12.65 -12.62 -12.67
N PRO A 52 13.37 -13.11 -11.65
CA PRO A 52 13.32 -14.52 -11.29
C PRO A 52 11.89 -14.91 -10.89
N TRP A 53 11.43 -16.05 -11.38
CA TRP A 53 10.06 -16.55 -11.18
C TRP A 53 9.64 -16.60 -9.70
N THR A 54 10.61 -16.83 -8.82
CA THR A 54 10.43 -16.84 -7.36
C THR A 54 9.92 -15.51 -6.82
N GLU A 55 10.45 -14.38 -7.26
CA GLU A 55 10.03 -13.06 -6.78
C GLU A 55 8.61 -12.71 -7.23
N THR A 56 8.27 -13.03 -8.48
CA THR A 56 6.91 -12.85 -9.01
C THR A 56 5.91 -13.71 -8.25
N LEU A 57 6.27 -14.95 -7.89
CA LEU A 57 5.40 -15.85 -7.14
C LEU A 57 5.10 -15.29 -5.74
N VAL A 58 6.12 -14.81 -5.01
CA VAL A 58 5.93 -14.18 -3.68
C VAL A 58 5.01 -12.95 -3.78
N MET A 59 5.22 -12.09 -4.78
CA MET A 59 4.37 -10.92 -5.01
C MET A 59 2.91 -11.33 -5.29
N VAL A 60 2.67 -12.27 -6.19
CA VAL A 60 1.32 -12.71 -6.54
C VAL A 60 0.60 -13.33 -5.34
N VAL A 61 1.29 -14.18 -4.57
CA VAL A 61 0.69 -14.83 -3.41
C VAL A 61 0.35 -13.81 -2.32
N THR A 62 1.25 -12.88 -2.00
CA THR A 62 0.98 -11.83 -1.00
C THR A 62 -0.25 -11.01 -1.38
N VAL A 63 -0.31 -10.52 -2.62
CA VAL A 63 -1.43 -9.72 -3.12
C VAL A 63 -2.73 -10.53 -3.12
N ALA A 64 -2.71 -11.77 -3.61
CA ALA A 64 -3.91 -12.63 -3.65
C ALA A 64 -4.48 -12.87 -2.25
N VAL A 65 -3.63 -13.14 -1.26
CA VAL A 65 -4.06 -13.36 0.13
C VAL A 65 -4.62 -12.08 0.74
N VAL A 66 -3.96 -10.92 0.55
CA VAL A 66 -4.47 -9.63 1.06
C VAL A 66 -5.84 -9.31 0.48
N VAL A 67 -6.01 -9.45 -0.83
CA VAL A 67 -7.26 -9.11 -1.52
C VAL A 67 -8.38 -10.07 -1.12
N ALA A 68 -8.11 -11.36 -0.99
CA ALA A 68 -9.12 -12.34 -0.58
C ALA A 68 -9.54 -12.15 0.89
N THR A 69 -8.57 -11.91 1.79
CA THR A 69 -8.81 -11.85 3.24
C THR A 69 -9.12 -10.45 3.77
N HIS A 70 -8.94 -9.41 2.94
CA HIS A 70 -9.05 -8.00 3.33
C HIS A 70 -8.16 -7.62 4.53
N ASN A 71 -7.07 -8.37 4.73
CA ASN A 71 -6.20 -8.21 5.88
C ASN A 71 -4.73 -8.31 5.47
N LEU A 72 -4.02 -7.19 5.60
CA LEU A 72 -2.61 -7.07 5.27
C LEU A 72 -1.72 -8.02 6.09
N ALA A 73 -2.10 -8.37 7.32
CA ALA A 73 -1.30 -9.23 8.18
C ALA A 73 -1.18 -10.66 7.64
N PHE A 74 -2.28 -11.25 7.15
CA PHE A 74 -2.25 -12.59 6.54
C PHE A 74 -1.39 -12.61 5.28
N GLY A 75 -1.46 -11.56 4.47
CA GLY A 75 -0.60 -11.42 3.29
C GLY A 75 0.88 -11.44 3.63
N VAL A 76 1.30 -10.69 4.67
CA VAL A 76 2.69 -10.65 5.12
C VAL A 76 3.16 -12.01 5.63
N ILE A 77 2.36 -12.69 6.46
CA ILE A 77 2.71 -14.01 7.01
C ILE A 77 2.93 -15.02 5.89
N VAL A 78 1.97 -15.13 4.95
CA VAL A 78 2.08 -16.08 3.84
C VAL A 78 3.25 -15.70 2.93
N GLY A 79 3.44 -14.42 2.63
CA GLY A 79 4.56 -13.95 1.81
C GLY A 79 5.92 -14.31 2.37
N VAL A 80 6.12 -14.11 3.67
CA VAL A 80 7.36 -14.45 4.36
C VAL A 80 7.62 -15.96 4.30
N ILE A 81 6.60 -16.79 4.54
CA ILE A 81 6.73 -18.26 4.46
C ILE A 81 7.10 -18.71 3.04
N VAL A 82 6.41 -18.18 2.02
CA VAL A 82 6.68 -18.53 0.62
C VAL A 82 8.08 -18.10 0.20
N SER A 83 8.51 -16.91 0.62
CA SER A 83 9.87 -16.43 0.38
C SER A 83 10.90 -17.35 1.04
N MET A 84 10.72 -17.70 2.31
CA MET A 84 11.61 -18.63 3.02
C MET A 84 11.74 -19.97 2.31
N VAL A 85 10.65 -20.52 1.76
CA VAL A 85 10.67 -21.83 1.08
C VAL A 85 11.35 -21.78 -0.29
N LEU A 86 11.19 -20.68 -1.03
CA LEU A 86 11.73 -20.58 -2.39
C LEU A 86 13.17 -20.05 -2.46
N PHE A 87 13.64 -19.40 -1.39
CA PHE A 87 15.02 -18.90 -1.27
C PHE A 87 15.90 -19.72 -0.31
N ALA A 88 15.35 -20.70 0.39
CA ALA A 88 16.10 -21.73 1.11
C ALA A 88 16.59 -22.83 0.15
#